data_AF-A0A1B4XHT5-F1
#
_entry.id   AF-A0A1B4XHT5-F1
#
_cell.length_a   1.000
_cell.length_b   1.000
_cell.length_c   1.000
_cell.angle_alpha   90.00
_cell.angle_beta   90.00
_cell.angle_gamma   90.00
#
_symmetry.space_group_name_H-M   'P 1'
#
loop_
_entity.id
_entity.type
_entity.pdbx_description
1 polymer ?
#
loop_
_entity_poly.entity_id
_entity_poly.type
_entity_poly.pdbx_seq_one_letter_code
_entity_poly.pdbx_strand_id
1 'polypeptide(L)'
;MQEVIRDIPVRTEGELRLHAMVRAVLSPGIWFVLAAQLLLMFMLQWRVPEDAAPLLSMLAIFLTAMALMLFFYLQAGAFQALSQGREALPVGEVIRAGKAVFAAFVWLLLKAGLLFAVVMNVLVLVALLLTGSNLEALTQTLTTYFGPMTGMLAFVFVYWLPLVFVQREFRLLSGLKAALRIAWTRLSHSVFLALMVLVPALAAGFLPADGPILFNALASLISGILGWIAYIYCVDALRQRQPAATDKISV
;
A
#
# COMPACT_ATOMS: atom_id res chain seq x y z
N MET A 1 -1.65 -5.41 -45.87
CA MET A 1 -2.01 -4.67 -44.64
C MET A 1 -0.73 -4.54 -43.83
N GLN A 2 -0.10 -3.37 -43.80
CA GLN A 2 1.09 -3.14 -42.98
C GLN A 2 0.62 -3.05 -41.53
N GLU A 3 1.05 -3.99 -40.69
CA GLU A 3 1.00 -3.84 -39.25
C GLU A 3 1.85 -2.61 -38.92
N VAL A 4 1.16 -1.53 -38.51
CA VAL A 4 1.81 -0.44 -37.81
C VAL A 4 2.24 -1.03 -36.47
N ILE A 5 3.45 -1.57 -36.44
CA ILE A 5 4.19 -1.82 -35.20
C ILE A 5 4.26 -0.46 -34.53
N ARG A 6 3.32 -0.22 -33.62
CA ARG A 6 3.35 0.93 -32.74
C ARG A 6 4.50 0.63 -31.79
N ASP A 7 5.72 1.02 -32.19
CA ASP A 7 6.84 1.15 -31.29
C ASP A 7 6.35 2.05 -30.16
N ILE A 8 6.00 1.46 -29.02
CA ILE A 8 5.71 2.22 -27.82
C ILE A 8 7.08 2.74 -27.40
N PRO A 9 7.38 4.05 -27.54
CA PRO A 9 8.70 4.55 -27.21
C PRO A 9 8.99 4.20 -25.75
N VAL A 10 10.18 3.64 -25.52
CA VAL A 10 10.69 3.42 -24.16
C VAL A 10 10.78 4.80 -23.51
N ARG A 11 9.80 5.12 -22.66
CA ARG A 11 9.72 6.44 -22.02
C ARG A 11 10.96 6.68 -21.18
N THR A 12 11.43 7.92 -21.18
CA THR A 12 12.54 8.33 -20.33
C THR A 12 12.13 8.29 -18.85
N GLU A 13 13.10 8.22 -17.94
CA GLU A 13 12.80 8.14 -16.52
C GLU A 13 12.04 9.37 -15.99
N GLY A 14 12.35 10.55 -16.52
CA GLY A 14 11.62 11.79 -16.21
C GLY A 14 10.16 11.74 -16.65
N GLU A 15 9.89 11.21 -17.85
CA GLU A 15 8.53 11.03 -18.36
C GLU A 15 7.73 10.03 -17.53
N LEU A 16 8.35 8.93 -17.07
CA LEU A 16 7.69 7.96 -16.18
C LEU A 16 7.27 8.59 -14.85
N ARG A 17 8.15 9.40 -14.26
CA ARG A 17 7.86 10.11 -12.99
C ARG A 17 6.74 11.14 -13.19
N LEU A 18 6.84 11.97 -14.23
CA LEU A 18 5.83 12.99 -14.53
C LEU A 18 4.47 12.34 -14.86
N HIS A 19 4.48 11.28 -15.65
CA HIS A 19 3.27 10.52 -15.98
C HIS A 19 2.61 9.94 -14.73
N ALA A 20 3.39 9.34 -13.82
CA ALA A 20 2.86 8.81 -12.57
C ALA A 20 2.25 9.91 -11.68
N MET A 21 2.90 11.07 -11.58
CA MET A 21 2.38 12.23 -10.84
C MET A 21 1.06 12.74 -11.42
N VAL A 22 1.03 13.01 -12.73
CA VAL A 22 -0.16 13.52 -13.42
C VAL A 22 -1.31 12.51 -13.31
N ARG A 23 -1.03 11.23 -13.53
CA ARG A 23 -2.03 10.16 -13.44
C ARG A 23 -2.58 9.98 -12.03
N ALA A 24 -1.74 10.09 -11.00
CA ALA A 24 -2.19 10.01 -9.61
C ALA A 24 -3.17 11.14 -9.26
N VAL A 25 -2.83 12.37 -9.66
CA VAL A 25 -3.60 13.59 -9.34
C VAL A 25 -4.86 13.73 -10.20
N LEU A 26 -4.84 13.28 -11.46
CA LEU A 26 -6.00 13.44 -12.34
C LEU A 26 -7.01 12.28 -12.27
N SER A 27 -6.69 11.17 -11.58
CA SER A 27 -7.55 9.99 -11.54
C SER A 27 -8.67 10.11 -10.50
N PRO A 28 -9.95 10.19 -10.89
CA PRO A 28 -11.07 10.30 -9.94
C PRO A 28 -11.18 9.11 -8.99
N GLY A 29 -10.82 7.91 -9.46
CA GLY A 29 -10.82 6.69 -8.65
C GLY A 29 -9.81 6.74 -7.50
N ILE A 30 -8.67 7.40 -7.67
CA ILE A 30 -7.66 7.56 -6.60
C ILE A 30 -8.18 8.50 -5.52
N TRP A 31 -8.77 9.63 -5.92
CA TRP A 31 -9.43 10.55 -4.97
C TRP A 31 -10.56 9.89 -4.21
N PHE A 32 -11.33 9.01 -4.86
CA PHE A 32 -12.37 8.24 -4.18
C PHE A 32 -11.80 7.30 -3.11
N VAL A 33 -10.69 6.61 -3.39
CA VAL A 33 -10.00 5.77 -2.40
C VAL A 33 -9.43 6.63 -1.26
N LEU A 34 -8.85 7.79 -1.56
CA LEU A 34 -8.34 8.73 -0.55
C LEU A 34 -9.46 9.31 0.32
N ALA A 35 -10.63 9.61 -0.26
CA ALA A 35 -11.80 10.02 0.50
C ALA A 35 -12.27 8.92 1.46
N ALA A 36 -12.28 7.67 1.01
CA ALA A 36 -12.57 6.52 1.88
C ALA A 36 -11.52 6.34 2.99
N GLN A 37 -10.24 6.59 2.70
CA GLN A 37 -9.16 6.59 3.70
C GLN A 37 -9.39 7.67 4.78
N LEU A 38 -9.75 8.89 4.38
CA LEU A 38 -10.04 9.96 5.32
C LEU A 38 -11.27 9.62 6.17
N LEU A 39 -12.34 9.11 5.55
CA LEU A 39 -13.53 8.67 6.28
C LEU A 39 -13.19 7.59 7.33
N LEU A 40 -12.37 6.60 6.96
CA LEU A 40 -11.92 5.56 7.87
C LEU A 40 -11.10 6.14 9.02
N MET A 41 -10.20 7.10 8.74
CA MET A 41 -9.43 7.79 9.77
C MET A 41 -10.34 8.51 10.77
N PHE A 42 -11.38 9.20 10.31
CA PHE A 42 -12.36 9.84 11.18
C PHE A 42 -13.15 8.81 12.00
N MET A 43 -13.54 7.68 11.41
CA MET A 43 -14.25 6.61 12.13
C MET A 43 -13.38 5.96 13.22
N LEU A 44 -12.08 5.78 12.96
CA LEU A 44 -11.15 5.24 13.96
C LEU A 44 -10.91 6.19 15.15
N GLN A 45 -11.13 7.49 14.96
CA GLN A 45 -11.07 8.48 16.04
C GLN A 45 -12.38 8.60 16.81
N TRP A 46 -13.46 7.96 16.35
CA TRP A 46 -14.74 7.96 17.04
C TRP A 46 -14.62 7.15 18.34
N ARG A 47 -14.43 7.85 19.47
CA ARG A 47 -14.40 7.24 20.79
C ARG A 47 -15.82 7.02 21.29
N VAL A 48 -16.17 5.77 21.54
CA VAL A 48 -17.40 5.41 22.26
C VAL A 48 -17.16 5.72 23.75
N PRO A 49 -18.05 6.47 24.42
CA PRO A 49 -17.92 6.73 25.86
C PRO A 49 -17.81 5.43 26.65
N GLU A 50 -17.02 5.42 27.73
CA GLU A 50 -16.84 4.21 28.57
C GLU A 50 -18.15 3.74 29.21
N ASP A 51 -19.09 4.67 29.42
CA ASP A 51 -20.41 4.42 30.02
C ASP A 51 -21.46 3.99 28.97
N ALA A 52 -21.07 3.82 27.71
CA ALA A 52 -22.01 3.54 26.64
C ALA A 52 -22.62 2.14 26.76
N ALA A 53 -23.89 2.02 26.35
CA ALA A 53 -24.56 0.72 26.28
C ALA A 53 -23.76 -0.27 25.39
N PRO A 54 -23.69 -1.57 25.74
CA PRO A 54 -22.92 -2.57 24.98
C PRO A 54 -23.26 -2.62 23.49
N LEU A 55 -24.52 -2.35 23.15
CA LEU A 55 -25.00 -2.28 21.76
C LEU A 55 -24.32 -1.16 20.96
N LEU A 56 -24.04 -0.01 21.58
CA LEU A 56 -23.40 1.13 20.93
C LEU A 56 -21.93 0.83 20.59
N SER A 57 -21.24 0.13 21.50
CA SER A 57 -19.87 -0.34 21.28
C SER A 57 -19.81 -1.40 20.17
N MET A 58 -20.74 -2.36 20.16
CA MET A 58 -20.84 -3.35 19.08
C MET A 58 -21.11 -2.69 17.72
N LEU A 59 -22.02 -1.70 17.68
CA LEU A 59 -22.32 -0.97 16.46
C LEU A 59 -21.09 -0.21 15.93
N ALA A 60 -20.34 0.46 16.80
CA ALA A 60 -19.12 1.18 16.41
C ALA A 60 -18.06 0.24 15.84
N ILE A 61 -17.84 -0.93 16.47
CA ILE A 61 -16.92 -1.95 15.97
C ILE A 61 -17.39 -2.46 14.60
N PHE A 62 -18.68 -2.77 14.45
CA PHE A 62 -19.24 -3.25 13.19
C PHE A 62 -19.08 -2.23 12.06
N LEU A 63 -19.41 -0.96 12.30
CA LEU A 63 -19.28 0.12 11.32
C LEU A 63 -17.81 0.33 10.92
N THR A 64 -16.90 0.30 11.89
CA THR A 64 -15.45 0.43 11.64
C THR A 64 -14.92 -0.74 10.81
N ALA A 65 -15.33 -1.97 11.15
CA ALA A 65 -14.95 -3.17 10.39
C ALA A 65 -15.49 -3.12 8.95
N MET A 66 -16.74 -2.68 8.77
CA MET A 66 -17.33 -2.50 7.45
C MET A 66 -16.60 -1.43 6.63
N ALA A 67 -16.26 -0.30 7.25
CA ALA A 67 -15.48 0.76 6.60
C ALA A 67 -14.08 0.28 6.19
N LEU A 68 -13.42 -0.51 7.05
CA LEU A 68 -12.12 -1.11 6.76
C LEU A 68 -12.21 -2.11 5.59
N MET A 69 -13.23 -2.96 5.56
CA MET A 69 -13.46 -3.91 4.47
C MET A 69 -13.75 -3.21 3.15
N LEU A 70 -14.56 -2.15 3.18
CA LEU A 70 -14.81 -1.29 2.02
C LEU A 70 -13.51 -0.65 1.53
N PHE A 71 -12.69 -0.14 2.44
CA PHE A 71 -11.40 0.46 2.10
C PHE A 71 -10.45 -0.54 1.43
N PHE A 72 -10.33 -1.75 1.96
CA PHE A 72 -9.52 -2.81 1.33
C PHE A 72 -10.07 -3.21 -0.04
N TYR A 73 -11.39 -3.26 -0.20
CA TYR A 73 -12.02 -3.53 -1.48
C TYR A 73 -11.67 -2.48 -2.53
N LEU A 74 -11.77 -1.20 -2.17
CA LEU A 74 -11.44 -0.09 -3.05
C LEU A 74 -9.95 -0.04 -3.40
N GLN A 75 -9.07 -0.29 -2.43
CA GLN A 75 -7.63 -0.41 -2.69
C GLN A 75 -7.31 -1.54 -3.67
N ALA A 76 -7.83 -2.75 -3.43
CA ALA A 76 -7.60 -3.90 -4.31
C ALA A 76 -8.07 -3.60 -5.74
N GLY A 77 -9.22 -2.97 -5.88
CA GLY A 77 -9.76 -2.55 -7.17
C GLY A 77 -8.89 -1.52 -7.88
N ALA A 78 -8.42 -0.50 -7.16
CA ALA A 78 -7.54 0.52 -7.72
C ALA A 78 -6.19 -0.06 -8.13
N PHE A 79 -5.56 -0.88 -7.28
CA PHE A 79 -4.31 -1.58 -7.61
C PHE A 79 -4.46 -2.45 -8.85
N GLN A 80 -5.54 -3.24 -8.93
CA GLN A 80 -5.81 -4.12 -10.06
C GLN A 80 -6.08 -3.33 -11.35
N ALA A 81 -6.87 -2.26 -11.30
CA ALA A 81 -7.18 -1.46 -12.48
C ALA A 81 -5.95 -0.68 -12.98
N LEU A 82 -5.13 -0.13 -12.08
CA LEU A 82 -3.87 0.53 -12.43
C LEU A 82 -2.86 -0.46 -13.02
N SER A 83 -2.77 -1.67 -12.46
CA SER A 83 -1.94 -2.75 -12.98
C SER A 83 -2.36 -3.25 -14.35
N GLN A 84 -3.53 -2.84 -14.88
CA GLN A 84 -4.00 -3.10 -16.24
C GLN A 84 -3.60 -2.02 -17.26
N GLY A 85 -3.01 -0.90 -16.82
CA GLY A 85 -2.37 0.10 -17.70
C GLY A 85 -3.28 1.18 -18.25
N ARG A 86 -4.44 1.40 -17.64
CA ARG A 86 -5.41 2.41 -18.09
C ARG A 86 -4.94 3.83 -17.71
N GLU A 87 -4.95 4.76 -18.64
CA GLU A 87 -4.40 6.12 -18.43
C GLU A 87 -5.11 6.92 -17.33
N ALA A 88 -6.44 6.87 -17.25
CA ALA A 88 -7.22 7.47 -16.18
C ALA A 88 -8.07 6.41 -15.48
N LEU A 89 -8.15 6.48 -14.15
CA LEU A 89 -8.88 5.49 -13.34
C LEU A 89 -10.27 6.03 -12.93
N PRO A 90 -11.37 5.59 -13.56
CA PRO A 90 -12.71 5.97 -13.14
C PRO A 90 -13.19 5.15 -11.93
N VAL A 91 -14.10 5.71 -11.12
CA VAL A 91 -14.62 5.08 -9.89
C VAL A 91 -15.29 3.74 -10.17
N GLY A 92 -16.11 3.64 -11.23
CA GLY A 92 -16.80 2.41 -11.58
C GLY A 92 -15.85 1.24 -11.89
N GLU A 93 -14.65 1.54 -12.39
CA GLU A 93 -13.64 0.52 -12.67
C GLU A 93 -12.92 0.04 -11.42
N VAL A 94 -12.65 0.93 -10.46
CA VAL A 94 -12.16 0.54 -9.14
C VAL A 94 -13.11 -0.49 -8.52
N ILE A 95 -14.41 -0.18 -8.53
CA ILE A 95 -15.43 -1.07 -7.96
C ILE A 95 -15.50 -2.39 -8.75
N ARG A 96 -15.50 -2.35 -10.08
CA ARG A 96 -15.58 -3.57 -10.90
C ARG A 96 -14.35 -4.46 -10.77
N ALA A 97 -13.15 -3.88 -10.81
CA ALA A 97 -11.90 -4.61 -10.73
C ALA A 97 -11.71 -5.28 -9.35
N GLY A 98 -12.20 -4.64 -8.28
CA GLY A 98 -12.12 -5.17 -6.92
C GLY A 98 -12.76 -6.56 -6.78
N LYS A 99 -13.90 -6.80 -7.43
CA LYS A 99 -14.65 -8.07 -7.32
C LYS A 99 -13.80 -9.32 -7.57
N ALA A 100 -12.92 -9.26 -8.56
CA ALA A 100 -12.15 -10.42 -8.99
C ALA A 100 -10.96 -10.76 -8.07
N VAL A 101 -10.43 -9.76 -7.36
CA VAL A 101 -9.15 -9.88 -6.62
C VAL A 101 -9.32 -9.68 -5.12
N PHE A 102 -10.46 -9.20 -4.66
CA PHE A 102 -10.67 -8.82 -3.26
C PHE A 102 -10.37 -9.96 -2.28
N ALA A 103 -10.97 -11.14 -2.49
CA ALA A 103 -10.77 -12.27 -1.58
C ALA A 103 -9.30 -12.71 -1.54
N ALA A 104 -8.63 -12.77 -2.70
CA ALA A 104 -7.22 -13.11 -2.80
C ALA A 104 -6.32 -12.05 -2.14
N PHE A 105 -6.65 -10.77 -2.30
CA PHE A 105 -5.95 -9.65 -1.69
C PHE A 105 -6.10 -9.64 -0.16
N VAL A 106 -7.32 -9.80 0.36
CA VAL A 106 -7.57 -9.89 1.81
C VAL A 106 -6.85 -11.10 2.39
N TRP A 107 -6.90 -12.24 1.73
CA TRP A 107 -6.18 -13.44 2.17
C TRP A 107 -4.67 -13.24 2.18
N LEU A 108 -4.13 -12.53 1.19
CA LEU A 108 -2.72 -12.18 1.14
C LEU A 108 -2.32 -11.22 2.27
N LEU A 109 -3.14 -10.19 2.53
CA LEU A 109 -2.93 -9.26 3.64
C LEU A 109 -3.01 -9.97 4.99
N LEU A 110 -3.95 -10.89 5.17
CA LEU A 110 -4.06 -11.69 6.40
C LEU A 110 -2.79 -12.53 6.61
N LYS A 111 -2.28 -13.19 5.57
CA LYS A 111 -1.02 -13.94 5.65
C LYS A 111 0.17 -13.04 5.95
N ALA A 112 0.23 -11.84 5.37
CA ALA A 112 1.29 -10.88 5.62
C ALA A 112 1.23 -10.34 7.06
N GLY A 113 0.04 -10.03 7.55
CA GLY A 113 -0.19 -9.63 8.94
C GLY A 113 0.18 -10.72 9.93
N LEU A 114 -0.19 -11.98 9.65
CA LEU A 114 0.17 -13.13 10.49
C LEU A 114 1.69 -13.35 10.50
N LEU A 115 2.35 -13.29 9.33
CA LEU A 115 3.80 -13.39 9.24
C LEU A 115 4.48 -12.26 10.01
N PHE A 116 4.01 -11.02 9.85
CA PHE A 116 4.51 -9.88 10.60
C PHE A 116 4.35 -10.07 12.11
N ALA A 117 3.17 -10.51 12.57
CA ALA A 117 2.92 -10.80 13.97
C ALA A 117 3.86 -11.88 14.52
N VAL A 118 4.13 -12.94 13.76
CA VAL A 118 5.07 -14.00 14.15
C VAL A 118 6.49 -13.44 14.24
N VAL A 119 6.96 -12.70 13.24
CA VAL A 119 8.30 -12.08 13.25
C VAL A 119 8.46 -11.15 14.44
N MET A 120 7.46 -10.30 14.71
CA MET A 120 7.45 -9.41 15.87
C MET A 120 7.48 -10.17 17.18
N ASN A 121 6.68 -11.23 17.35
CA ASN A 121 6.71 -12.05 18.55
C ASN A 121 8.07 -12.72 18.77
N VAL A 122 8.71 -13.22 17.71
CA VAL A 122 10.07 -13.77 17.80
C VAL A 122 11.08 -12.71 18.21
N LEU A 123 11.02 -11.51 17.62
CA LEU A 123 11.91 -10.40 17.99
C LEU A 123 11.71 -9.99 19.46
N VAL A 124 10.46 -9.90 19.91
CA VAL A 124 10.11 -9.62 21.32
C VAL A 124 10.68 -10.69 22.24
N LEU A 125 10.48 -11.96 21.91
CA LEU A 125 10.99 -13.08 22.71
C LEU A 125 12.53 -13.07 22.80
N VAL A 126 13.20 -12.88 21.67
CA VAL A 126 14.67 -12.78 21.62
C VAL A 126 15.15 -11.59 22.44
N ALA A 127 14.49 -10.44 22.34
CA ALA A 127 14.84 -9.27 23.13
C ALA A 127 14.69 -9.57 24.63
N LEU A 128 13.56 -10.13 25.07
CA LEU A 128 13.35 -10.54 26.48
C LEU A 128 14.44 -11.50 26.99
N LEU A 129 14.83 -12.47 26.17
CA LEU A 129 15.89 -13.43 26.52
C LEU A 129 17.27 -12.77 26.63
N LEU A 130 17.57 -11.76 25.80
CA LEU A 130 18.88 -11.10 25.75
C LEU A 130 19.03 -9.98 26.79
N THR A 131 17.97 -9.20 27.05
CA THR A 131 18.01 -8.06 27.99
C THR A 131 17.58 -8.44 29.40
N GLY A 132 16.91 -9.57 29.59
CA GLY A 132 16.33 -9.97 30.89
C GLY A 132 15.30 -8.97 31.42
N SER A 133 14.83 -8.04 30.57
CA SER A 133 13.95 -6.93 30.96
C SER A 133 12.51 -7.38 31.11
N ASN A 134 11.76 -6.74 32.01
CA ASN A 134 10.32 -6.95 32.14
C ASN A 134 9.57 -6.54 30.86
N LEU A 135 8.45 -7.21 30.59
CA LEU A 135 7.61 -7.01 29.41
C LEU A 135 7.22 -5.52 29.21
N GLU A 136 6.99 -4.81 30.32
CA GLU A 136 6.60 -3.39 30.35
C GLU A 136 7.68 -2.43 29.86
N ALA A 137 8.95 -2.67 30.23
CA ALA A 137 10.07 -1.88 29.74
C ALA A 137 10.30 -2.13 28.24
N LEU A 138 10.02 -3.36 27.79
CA LEU A 138 10.14 -3.73 26.39
C LEU A 138 9.02 -3.11 25.53
N THR A 139 7.78 -3.06 26.03
CA THR A 139 6.66 -2.43 25.31
C THR A 139 6.85 -0.92 25.17
N GLN A 140 7.35 -0.22 26.20
CA GLN A 140 7.73 1.20 26.08
C GLN A 140 8.87 1.43 25.06
N THR A 141 9.79 0.48 24.94
CA THR A 141 10.85 0.57 23.94
C THR A 141 10.28 0.32 22.53
N LEU A 142 9.39 -0.66 22.38
CA LEU A 142 8.75 -1.00 21.11
C LEU A 142 7.87 0.12 20.55
N THR A 143 7.18 0.90 21.38
CA THR A 143 6.41 2.05 20.90
C THR A 143 7.29 3.09 20.20
N THR A 144 8.53 3.27 20.67
CA THR A 144 9.52 4.15 20.04
C THR A 144 9.94 3.66 18.64
N TYR A 145 10.00 2.34 18.43
CA TYR A 145 10.36 1.73 17.15
C TYR A 145 9.17 1.48 16.22
N PHE A 146 7.94 1.69 16.69
CA PHE A 146 6.73 1.40 15.91
C PHE A 146 6.64 2.26 14.65
N GLY A 147 6.95 3.55 14.74
CA GLY A 147 7.02 4.46 13.58
C GLY A 147 8.01 3.99 12.51
N PRO A 148 9.30 3.78 12.86
CA PRO A 148 10.27 3.21 11.93
C PRO A 148 9.86 1.85 11.34
N MET A 149 9.30 0.94 12.15
CA MET A 149 8.85 -0.38 11.68
C MET A 149 7.69 -0.28 10.68
N THR A 150 6.71 0.59 10.95
CA THR A 150 5.60 0.85 10.02
C THR A 150 6.07 1.50 8.72
N GLY A 151 7.05 2.41 8.79
CA GLY A 151 7.70 2.98 7.61
C GLY A 151 8.46 1.95 6.76
N MET A 152 9.20 1.05 7.40
CA MET A 152 9.89 -0.05 6.73
C MET A 152 8.89 -1.03 6.09
N LEU A 153 7.78 -1.32 6.77
CA LEU A 153 6.70 -2.12 6.24
C LEU A 153 6.08 -1.47 5.00
N ALA A 154 5.74 -0.17 5.07
CA ALA A 154 5.21 0.58 3.95
C ALA A 154 6.14 0.55 2.72
N PHE A 155 7.45 0.66 2.93
CA PHE A 155 8.44 0.52 1.86
C PHE A 155 8.40 -0.84 1.17
N VAL A 156 8.32 -1.93 1.94
CA VAL A 156 8.18 -3.29 1.38
C VAL A 156 6.89 -3.39 0.57
N PHE A 157 5.77 -2.87 1.08
CA PHE A 157 4.47 -2.89 0.39
C PHE A 157 4.48 -2.14 -0.94
N VAL A 158 5.18 -0.99 -1.02
CA VAL A 158 5.26 -0.17 -2.24
C VAL A 158 5.87 -0.94 -3.41
N TYR A 159 6.83 -1.82 -3.17
CA TYR A 159 7.41 -2.66 -4.22
C TYR A 159 6.67 -3.99 -4.40
N TRP A 160 6.22 -4.57 -3.30
CA TRP A 160 5.61 -5.90 -3.30
C TRP A 160 4.22 -5.90 -3.96
N LEU A 161 3.37 -4.92 -3.66
CA LEU A 161 2.01 -4.87 -4.19
C LEU A 161 1.97 -4.72 -5.72
N PRO A 162 2.68 -3.75 -6.36
CA PRO A 162 2.71 -3.67 -7.82
C PRO A 162 3.08 -5.00 -8.48
N LEU A 163 4.04 -5.72 -7.91
CA LEU A 163 4.50 -7.00 -8.45
C LEU A 163 3.41 -8.08 -8.35
N VAL A 164 2.76 -8.22 -7.20
CA VAL A 164 1.65 -9.15 -7.00
C VAL A 164 0.52 -8.89 -7.98
N PHE A 165 0.13 -7.63 -8.17
CA PHE A 165 -0.99 -7.27 -9.05
C PHE A 165 -0.65 -7.34 -10.55
N VAL A 166 0.57 -6.96 -10.95
CA VAL A 166 1.04 -7.08 -12.34
C VAL A 166 1.20 -8.54 -12.75
N GLN A 167 1.75 -9.39 -11.87
CA GLN A 167 1.94 -10.82 -12.15
C GLN A 167 0.69 -11.66 -11.86
N ARG A 168 -0.29 -11.11 -11.14
CA ARG A 168 -1.49 -11.81 -10.61
C ARG A 168 -1.16 -13.00 -9.70
N GLU A 169 0.01 -13.00 -9.08
CA GLU A 169 0.45 -14.05 -8.17
C GLU A 169 0.26 -13.63 -6.70
N PHE A 170 -0.83 -14.08 -6.08
CA PHE A 170 -1.12 -13.83 -4.65
C PHE A 170 -0.41 -14.80 -3.71
N ARG A 171 0.80 -15.24 -4.08
CA ARG A 171 1.65 -16.13 -3.27
C ARG A 171 2.68 -15.29 -2.50
N LEU A 172 2.63 -15.36 -1.18
CA LEU A 172 3.36 -14.44 -0.30
C LEU A 172 4.89 -14.56 -0.45
N LEU A 173 5.44 -15.78 -0.31
CA LEU A 173 6.88 -15.99 -0.30
C LEU A 173 7.53 -15.78 -1.68
N SER A 174 6.88 -16.23 -2.76
CA SER A 174 7.41 -16.02 -4.11
C SER A 174 7.39 -14.55 -4.51
N GLY A 175 6.28 -13.85 -4.23
CA GLY A 175 6.14 -12.42 -4.49
C GLY A 175 7.14 -11.59 -3.67
N LEU A 176 7.33 -11.91 -2.39
CA LEU A 176 8.27 -11.18 -1.53
C LEU A 176 9.72 -11.39 -1.98
N LYS A 177 10.12 -12.62 -2.30
CA LYS A 177 11.47 -12.94 -2.81
C LYS A 177 11.75 -12.22 -4.14
N ALA A 178 10.76 -12.18 -5.05
CA ALA A 178 10.88 -11.47 -6.31
C ALA A 178 10.99 -9.95 -6.10
N ALA A 179 10.17 -9.37 -5.22
CA ALA A 179 10.22 -7.96 -4.86
C ALA A 179 11.57 -7.56 -4.25
N LEU A 180 12.08 -8.35 -3.29
CA LEU A 180 13.41 -8.15 -2.69
C LEU A 180 14.53 -8.18 -3.73
N ARG A 181 14.50 -9.15 -4.65
CA ARG A 181 15.50 -9.24 -5.73
C ARG A 181 15.46 -8.02 -6.65
N ILE A 182 14.26 -7.54 -7.00
CA ILE A 182 14.10 -6.36 -7.88
C ILE A 182 14.51 -5.08 -7.16
N ALA A 183 14.16 -4.92 -5.88
CA ALA A 183 14.60 -3.80 -5.07
C ALA A 183 16.14 -3.77 -4.96
N TRP A 184 16.77 -4.92 -4.72
CA TRP A 184 18.22 -5.03 -4.61
C TRP A 184 18.95 -4.69 -5.92
N THR A 185 18.38 -5.10 -7.06
CA THR A 185 18.98 -4.83 -8.38
C THR A 185 18.72 -3.41 -8.91
N ARG A 186 17.85 -2.63 -8.25
CA ARG A 186 17.50 -1.26 -8.67
C ARG A 186 17.62 -0.23 -7.54
N LEU A 187 18.74 -0.25 -6.82
CA LEU A 187 18.99 0.66 -5.69
C LEU A 187 18.67 2.14 -5.99
N SER A 188 19.04 2.66 -7.16
CA SER A 188 18.79 4.07 -7.55
C SER A 188 17.30 4.43 -7.66
N HIS A 189 16.50 3.55 -8.26
CA HIS A 189 15.04 3.71 -8.34
C HIS A 189 14.37 3.46 -6.98
N SER A 190 14.94 2.56 -6.17
CA SER A 190 14.50 2.28 -4.81
C SER A 190 14.72 3.45 -3.86
N VAL A 191 15.73 4.29 -4.07
CA VAL A 191 15.96 5.50 -3.25
C VAL A 191 14.91 6.58 -3.49
N PHE A 192 14.51 6.85 -4.73
CA PHE A 192 13.43 7.81 -5.02
C PHE A 192 12.09 7.36 -4.40
N LEU A 193 11.77 6.08 -4.54
CA LEU A 193 10.56 5.47 -3.96
C LEU A 193 10.63 5.37 -2.43
N ALA A 194 11.82 5.10 -1.88
CA ALA A 194 12.06 5.14 -0.44
C ALA A 194 11.82 6.56 0.08
N LEU A 195 12.39 7.59 -0.55
CA LEU A 195 12.18 8.97 -0.13
C LEU A 195 10.70 9.38 -0.18
N MET A 196 9.97 9.03 -1.23
CA MET A 196 8.55 9.38 -1.33
C MET A 196 7.66 8.73 -0.27
N VAL A 197 8.07 7.58 0.28
CA VAL A 197 7.20 6.76 1.17
C VAL A 197 7.71 6.76 2.60
N LEU A 198 9.02 6.64 2.84
CA LEU A 198 9.61 6.73 4.17
C LEU A 198 9.54 8.14 4.73
N VAL A 199 9.75 9.20 3.92
CA VAL A 199 9.78 10.56 4.49
C VAL A 199 8.45 10.93 5.11
N PRO A 200 7.28 10.73 4.46
CA PRO A 200 5.99 10.98 5.10
C PRO A 200 5.73 10.06 6.30
N ALA A 201 6.10 8.78 6.21
CA ALA A 201 5.87 7.80 7.28
C ALA A 201 6.72 8.11 8.53
N LEU A 202 7.99 8.46 8.34
CA LEU A 202 8.88 8.89 9.42
C LEU A 202 8.43 10.23 9.99
N ALA A 203 8.11 11.21 9.14
CA ALA A 203 7.61 12.51 9.59
C ALA A 203 6.33 12.35 10.43
N ALA A 204 5.41 11.46 10.03
CA ALA A 204 4.21 11.15 10.80
C ALA A 204 4.52 10.51 12.16
N GLY A 205 5.59 9.72 12.27
CA GLY A 205 6.06 9.16 13.54
C GLY A 205 6.59 10.20 14.54
N PHE A 206 6.96 11.39 14.07
CA PHE A 206 7.38 12.51 14.92
C PHE A 206 6.23 13.48 15.26
N LEU A 207 5.04 13.27 14.69
CA LEU A 207 3.89 14.11 15.01
C LEU A 207 3.27 13.68 16.33
N PRO A 208 2.92 14.63 17.22
CA PRO A 208 2.22 14.30 18.45
C PRO A 208 0.85 13.68 18.12
N ALA A 209 0.53 12.56 18.79
CA ALA A 209 -0.71 11.82 18.57
C ALA A 209 -1.97 12.67 18.81
N ASP A 210 -1.86 13.67 19.68
CA ASP A 210 -2.94 14.61 20.03
C ASP A 210 -2.94 15.88 19.15
N GLY A 211 -2.24 15.85 18.02
CA GLY A 211 -2.20 16.95 17.07
C GLY A 211 -3.57 17.28 16.45
N PRO A 212 -3.75 18.49 15.90
CA PRO A 212 -5.01 18.89 15.27
C PRO A 212 -5.44 17.91 14.18
N ILE A 213 -6.71 17.47 14.21
CA ILE A 213 -7.25 16.47 13.27
C ILE A 213 -7.03 16.89 11.81
N LEU A 214 -7.19 18.18 11.51
CA LEU A 214 -6.98 18.73 10.17
C LEU A 214 -5.53 18.53 9.68
N PHE A 215 -4.55 18.70 10.57
CA PHE A 215 -3.15 18.51 10.23
C PHE A 215 -2.85 17.03 9.90
N ASN A 216 -3.38 16.12 10.72
CA ASN A 216 -3.25 14.68 10.49
C ASN A 216 -3.96 14.25 9.19
N ALA A 217 -5.12 14.83 8.87
CA ALA A 217 -5.85 14.56 7.63
C ALA A 217 -5.07 15.03 6.40
N LEU A 218 -4.47 16.23 6.44
CA LEU A 218 -3.62 16.75 5.35
C LEU A 218 -2.36 15.90 5.16
N ALA A 219 -1.68 15.54 6.25
CA ALA A 219 -0.52 14.66 6.19
C ALA A 219 -0.87 13.28 5.60
N SER A 220 -2.00 12.71 6.01
CA SER A 220 -2.55 11.45 5.48
C SER A 220 -2.87 11.55 4.00
N LEU A 221 -3.45 12.67 3.54
CA LEU A 221 -3.75 12.90 2.14
C LEU A 221 -2.49 13.03 1.29
N ILE A 222 -1.52 13.83 1.73
CA ILE A 222 -0.23 14.01 1.02
C ILE A 222 0.51 12.67 0.95
N SER A 223 0.62 11.97 2.08
CA SER A 223 1.25 10.64 2.12
C SER A 223 0.52 9.63 1.22
N GLY A 224 -0.81 9.68 1.19
CA GLY A 224 -1.63 8.83 0.33
C GLY A 224 -1.35 9.09 -1.16
N ILE A 225 -1.36 10.36 -1.59
CA ILE A 225 -1.04 10.74 -2.98
C ILE A 225 0.38 10.29 -3.35
N LEU A 226 1.37 10.51 -2.49
CA LEU A 226 2.75 10.06 -2.72
C LEU A 226 2.83 8.53 -2.86
N GLY A 227 2.08 7.79 -2.04
CA GLY A 227 1.96 6.34 -2.16
C GLY A 227 1.38 5.88 -3.51
N TRP A 228 0.37 6.58 -4.02
CA TRP A 228 -0.21 6.28 -5.33
C TRP A 228 0.75 6.61 -6.49
N ILE A 229 1.47 7.73 -6.41
CA ILE A 229 2.51 8.09 -7.38
C ILE A 229 3.58 7.00 -7.42
N ALA A 230 4.06 6.57 -6.25
CA ALA A 230 5.04 5.50 -6.10
C ALA A 230 4.54 4.18 -6.71
N TYR A 231 3.29 3.80 -6.43
CA TYR A 231 2.66 2.60 -6.98
C TYR A 231 2.56 2.65 -8.51
N ILE A 232 2.04 3.74 -9.08
CA ILE A 232 1.88 3.90 -10.53
C ILE A 232 3.23 3.85 -11.24
N TYR A 233 4.22 4.55 -10.70
CA TYR A 233 5.57 4.54 -11.22
C TYR A 233 6.15 3.11 -11.24
N CYS A 234 5.99 2.34 -10.16
CA CYS A 234 6.44 0.95 -10.10
C CYS A 234 5.73 0.06 -11.13
N VAL A 235 4.40 0.20 -11.26
CA VAL A 235 3.60 -0.55 -12.23
C VAL A 235 4.05 -0.25 -13.66
N ASP A 236 4.20 1.01 -14.01
CA ASP A 236 4.62 1.43 -15.36
C ASP A 236 6.05 0.93 -15.67
N ALA A 237 6.97 1.02 -14.70
CA ALA A 237 8.35 0.54 -14.84
C ALA A 237 8.47 -1.00 -14.91
N LEU A 238 7.55 -1.75 -14.28
CA LEU A 238 7.48 -3.21 -14.38
C LEU A 238 6.91 -3.63 -15.73
N ARG A 239 5.88 -2.92 -16.23
CA ARG A 239 5.25 -3.21 -17.51
C ARG A 239 6.15 -2.98 -18.71
N GLN A 240 6.94 -1.90 -18.70
CA GLN A 240 7.94 -1.66 -19.76
C GLN A 240 8.98 -2.78 -19.90
N ARG A 241 9.18 -3.59 -18.84
CA ARG A 241 10.16 -4.68 -18.82
C ARG A 241 9.57 -6.07 -19.07
N GLN A 242 8.25 -6.22 -19.10
CA GLN A 242 7.69 -7.45 -19.65
C GLN A 242 7.97 -7.39 -21.15
N PRO A 243 8.85 -8.25 -21.70
CA PRO A 243 8.87 -8.42 -23.15
C PRO A 243 7.45 -8.75 -23.57
N ALA A 244 7.01 -8.26 -24.73
CA ALA A 244 5.81 -8.72 -25.39
C ALA A 244 5.95 -10.23 -25.64
N ALA A 245 5.71 -11.05 -24.62
CA ALA A 245 5.89 -12.47 -24.69
C ALA A 245 4.62 -13.04 -25.29
N THR A 246 4.78 -13.57 -26.51
CA THR A 246 3.90 -14.50 -27.21
C THR A 246 2.92 -13.87 -28.21
N ASP A 247 3.46 -13.11 -29.16
CA ASP A 247 3.11 -13.40 -30.56
C ASP A 247 4.05 -14.49 -31.07
N LYS A 248 3.87 -15.71 -30.54
CA LYS A 248 4.37 -16.91 -31.23
C LYS A 248 3.31 -17.23 -32.26
N ILE A 249 3.41 -16.54 -33.39
CA ILE A 249 3.06 -17.11 -34.67
C ILE A 249 3.98 -18.33 -34.84
N SER A 250 3.45 -19.51 -34.55
CA SER A 250 3.95 -20.75 -35.13
C SER A 250 2.82 -21.31 -35.98
N VAL A 251 2.93 -21.00 -37.28
CA VAL A 251 2.54 -21.76 -38.48
C VAL A 251 1.56 -22.90 -38.28
#